data_AF-A0A2V6ZHZ2-F1
#
_entry.id   AF-A0A2V6ZHZ2-F1
#
_cell.length_a   1.000
_cell.length_b   1.000
_cell.length_c   1.000
_cell.angle_alpha   90.00
_cell.angle_beta   90.00
_cell.angle_gamma   90.00
#
_symmetry.space_group_name_H-M   'P 1'
#
loop_
_entity.id
_entity.type
_entity.pdbx_description
1 polymer ?
#
loop_
_entity_poly.entity_id
_entity_poly.type
_entity_poly.pdbx_seq_one_letter_code
_entity_poly.pdbx_strand_id
1 'polypeptide(L)'
;MSTRFWSAILARIVLSIGTAAAAQVDLGIITGSEKGTYYQVGLNLKTLVRRHGINMTVATSKGSAENIFAVYQRSASAGSSENPVLNAIKSFLGD
;
A
#
# COMPACT_ATOMS: atom_id res chain seq x y z
N MET A 1 35.48 -36.94 9.06
CA MET A 1 34.48 -36.09 8.36
C MET A 1 35.24 -35.28 7.32
N SER A 2 35.00 -35.50 6.02
CA SER A 2 35.86 -35.01 4.94
C SER A 2 35.61 -33.53 4.60
N THR A 3 36.64 -32.81 4.16
CA THR A 3 36.60 -31.39 3.74
C THR A 3 35.54 -31.08 2.68
N ARG A 4 35.12 -32.10 1.92
CA ARG A 4 34.03 -32.05 0.92
C ARG A 4 32.65 -31.85 1.52
N PHE A 5 32.46 -32.28 2.77
CA PHE A 5 31.21 -32.11 3.49
C PHE A 5 31.02 -30.64 3.93
N TRP A 6 32.09 -30.02 4.41
CA TRP A 6 32.09 -28.61 4.83
C TRP A 6 31.96 -27.63 3.66
N SER A 7 32.59 -27.92 2.53
CA SER A 7 32.46 -27.10 1.31
C SER A 7 31.06 -27.20 0.70
N ALA A 8 30.40 -28.36 0.78
CA ALA A 8 28.99 -28.49 0.38
C ALA A 8 28.03 -27.71 1.29
N ILE A 9 28.30 -27.65 2.59
CA ILE A 9 27.51 -26.87 3.56
C ILE A 9 27.70 -25.37 3.31
N LEU A 10 28.94 -24.90 3.14
CA LEU A 10 29.24 -23.50 2.84
C LEU A 10 28.60 -23.05 1.52
N ALA A 11 28.66 -23.89 0.48
CA ALA A 11 28.03 -23.59 -0.80
C ALA A 11 26.49 -23.45 -0.68
N ARG A 12 25.84 -24.27 0.16
CA ARG A 12 24.39 -24.17 0.40
C ARG A 12 24.01 -22.92 1.21
N ILE A 13 24.83 -22.52 2.17
CA ILE A 13 24.61 -21.30 2.95
C ILE A 13 24.71 -20.07 2.03
N VAL A 14 25.73 -19.99 1.18
CA VAL A 14 25.91 -18.88 0.23
C VAL A 14 24.76 -18.80 -0.78
N LEU A 15 24.23 -19.94 -1.24
CA LEU A 15 23.10 -19.99 -2.18
C LEU A 15 21.77 -19.52 -1.54
N SER A 16 21.64 -19.59 -0.21
CA SER A 16 20.41 -19.21 0.52
C SER A 16 20.28 -17.72 0.80
N ILE A 17 21.32 -16.91 0.54
CA ILE A 17 21.35 -15.47 0.86
C ILE A 17 20.60 -14.62 -0.19
N GLY A 18 20.31 -15.17 -1.37
CA GLY A 18 19.68 -14.44 -2.46
C GLY A 18 18.22 -14.79 -2.66
N THR A 19 17.30 -14.11 -1.97
CA THR A 19 16.00 -13.59 -2.47
C THR A 19 15.08 -13.27 -1.29
N ALA A 20 15.48 -12.28 -0.47
CA ALA A 20 14.45 -11.52 0.24
C ALA A 20 13.69 -10.73 -0.83
N ALA A 21 12.67 -11.35 -1.43
CA ALA A 21 11.73 -10.65 -2.30
C ALA A 21 11.17 -9.50 -1.47
N ALA A 22 11.47 -8.26 -1.85
CA ALA A 22 10.89 -7.09 -1.22
C ALA A 22 9.37 -7.26 -1.30
N ALA A 23 8.71 -7.39 -0.15
CA ALA A 23 7.27 -7.56 -0.09
C ALA A 23 6.63 -6.38 -0.83
N GLN A 24 6.01 -6.66 -1.97
CA GLN A 24 5.39 -5.64 -2.80
C GLN A 24 4.19 -5.10 -2.02
N VAL A 25 4.26 -3.83 -1.64
CA VAL A 25 3.17 -3.19 -0.89
C VAL A 25 2.11 -2.75 -1.90
N ASP A 26 0.92 -3.33 -1.79
CA ASP A 26 -0.24 -2.91 -2.59
C ASP A 26 -0.90 -1.68 -1.94
N LEU A 27 -1.06 -0.61 -2.71
CA LEU A 27 -1.69 0.63 -2.25
C LEU A 27 -2.77 1.10 -3.24
N GLY A 28 -3.82 1.72 -2.71
CA GLY A 28 -4.89 2.31 -3.53
C GLY A 28 -5.12 3.77 -3.15
N ILE A 29 -5.30 4.63 -4.16
CA ILE A 29 -5.73 6.01 -3.97
C ILE A 29 -7.02 6.26 -4.75
N ILE A 30 -7.98 6.92 -4.10
CA ILE A 30 -9.24 7.34 -4.71
C ILE A 30 -9.17 8.85 -4.90
N THR A 31 -9.48 9.31 -6.11
CA THR A 31 -9.21 10.69 -6.55
C THR A 31 -10.49 11.44 -6.86
N GLY A 32 -10.73 11.84 -8.10
CA GLY A 32 -11.93 12.51 -8.57
C GLY A 32 -12.22 12.07 -9.99
N SER A 33 -12.78 12.94 -10.83
CA SER A 33 -12.98 12.63 -12.24
C SER A 33 -11.64 12.46 -12.98
N GLU A 34 -11.65 11.67 -14.05
CA GLU A 34 -10.45 11.43 -14.89
C GLU A 34 -9.86 12.71 -15.48
N LYS A 35 -10.71 13.72 -15.73
CA LYS A 35 -10.31 15.02 -16.25
C LYS A 35 -9.85 16.01 -15.18
N GLY A 36 -9.92 15.62 -13.90
CA GLY A 36 -9.55 16.45 -12.77
C GLY A 36 -8.06 16.37 -12.44
N THR A 37 -7.53 17.44 -11.85
CA THR A 37 -6.12 17.52 -11.43
C THR A 37 -5.71 16.37 -10.51
N TYR A 38 -6.60 15.94 -9.62
CA TYR A 38 -6.30 14.93 -8.60
C TYR A 38 -6.05 13.56 -9.22
N TYR A 39 -6.73 13.25 -10.34
CA TYR A 39 -6.48 12.01 -11.08
C TYR A 39 -5.07 12.00 -11.66
N GLN A 40 -4.64 13.11 -12.29
CA GLN A 40 -3.29 13.24 -12.83
C GLN A 40 -2.21 13.20 -11.72
N VAL A 41 -2.47 13.83 -10.58
CA VAL A 41 -1.59 13.73 -9.39
C VAL A 41 -1.47 12.26 -8.95
N GLY A 42 -2.56 11.51 -8.91
CA GLY A 42 -2.56 10.08 -8.60
C GLY A 42 -1.73 9.24 -9.58
N LEU A 43 -1.83 9.50 -10.88
CA LEU A 43 -1.02 8.82 -11.90
C LEU A 43 0.49 9.13 -11.77
N ASN A 44 0.82 10.38 -11.48
CA ASN A 44 2.20 10.80 -11.23
C ASN A 44 2.76 10.11 -9.98
N LEU A 45 1.95 10.04 -8.91
CA LEU A 45 2.33 9.36 -7.68
C LEU A 45 2.51 7.85 -7.90
N LYS A 46 1.60 7.20 -8.63
CA LYS A 46 1.74 5.79 -9.03
C LYS A 46 3.07 5.53 -9.73
N THR A 47 3.48 6.42 -10.62
CA THR A 47 4.77 6.33 -11.32
C THR A 47 5.94 6.48 -10.35
N LEU A 48 5.86 7.43 -9.41
CA LEU A 48 6.89 7.68 -8.42
C LEU A 48 7.10 6.48 -7.48
N VAL A 49 6.01 5.91 -6.95
CA VAL A 49 6.09 4.85 -5.92
C VAL A 49 6.45 3.48 -6.49
N ARG A 50 6.22 3.23 -7.79
CA ARG A 50 6.64 1.96 -8.44
C ARG A 50 8.14 1.69 -8.31
N ARG A 51 8.97 2.73 -8.28
CA ARG A 51 10.43 2.61 -8.08
C ARG A 51 10.81 2.11 -6.69
N HIS A 52 9.87 2.16 -5.75
CA HIS A 52 10.04 1.71 -4.37
C HIS A 52 9.35 0.38 -4.09
N GLY A 53 8.99 -0.38 -5.14
CA GLY A 53 8.32 -1.68 -4.98
C GLY A 53 6.87 -1.58 -4.48
N ILE A 54 6.25 -0.41 -4.62
CA ILE A 54 4.84 -0.21 -4.26
C ILE A 54 3.98 -0.34 -5.51
N ASN A 55 3.02 -1.26 -5.46
CA ASN A 55 2.04 -1.44 -6.52
C ASN A 55 0.80 -0.58 -6.23
N MET A 56 0.71 0.57 -6.90
CA MET A 56 -0.37 1.51 -6.66
C MET A 56 -1.49 1.42 -7.72
N THR A 57 -2.72 1.43 -7.25
CA THR A 57 -3.94 1.61 -8.07
C THR A 57 -4.52 3.01 -7.87
N VAL A 58 -5.08 3.58 -8.93
CA VAL A 58 -5.71 4.92 -8.93
C VAL A 58 -7.15 4.74 -9.37
N ALA A 59 -8.09 5.08 -8.49
CA ALA A 59 -9.52 5.02 -8.75
C ALA A 59 -10.11 6.42 -8.88
N THR A 60 -11.12 6.54 -9.73
CA THR A 60 -11.93 7.75 -9.89
C THR A 60 -13.08 7.77 -8.89
N SER A 61 -13.60 8.95 -8.59
CA SER A 61 -14.84 9.12 -7.80
C SER A 61 -15.63 10.34 -8.27
N LYS A 62 -16.87 10.47 -7.80
CA LYS A 62 -17.70 11.66 -8.03
C LYS A 62 -17.32 12.84 -7.12
N GLY A 63 -16.40 12.64 -6.16
CA GLY A 63 -15.89 13.70 -5.29
C GLY A 63 -15.44 13.23 -3.91
N SER A 64 -14.99 14.18 -3.08
CA SER A 64 -14.35 13.91 -1.78
C SER A 64 -15.24 13.17 -0.77
N ALA A 65 -16.57 13.31 -0.85
CA ALA A 65 -17.49 12.58 0.01
C ALA A 65 -17.41 11.06 -0.21
N GLU A 66 -17.33 10.62 -1.47
CA GLU A 66 -17.14 9.20 -1.80
C GLU A 66 -15.75 8.72 -1.37
N ASN A 67 -14.72 9.58 -1.47
CA ASN A 67 -13.37 9.23 -1.03
C ASN A 67 -13.33 8.96 0.48
N ILE A 68 -13.94 9.85 1.28
CA ILE A 68 -14.01 9.70 2.75
C ILE A 68 -14.77 8.42 3.11
N PHE A 69 -15.91 8.16 2.46
CA PHE A 69 -16.70 6.96 2.71
C PHE A 69 -15.93 5.67 2.37
N ALA A 70 -15.17 5.67 1.28
CA ALA A 70 -14.37 4.52 0.88
C ALA A 70 -13.20 4.23 1.85
N VAL A 71 -12.55 5.27 2.38
CA VAL A 71 -11.53 5.11 3.45
C VAL A 71 -12.18 4.57 4.72
N TYR A 72 -13.35 5.09 5.08
CA TYR A 72 -14.11 4.61 6.22
C TYR A 72 -14.42 3.11 6.10
N GLN A 73 -15.00 2.68 4.97
CA GLN A 73 -15.41 1.29 4.76
C GLN A 73 -14.24 0.32 4.78
N ARG A 74 -13.09 0.69 4.20
CA ARG A 74 -11.87 -0.14 4.20
C ARG A 74 -11.20 -0.24 5.56
N SER A 75 -11.24 0.84 6.35
CA SER A 75 -10.70 0.84 7.71
C SER A 75 -11.59 0.05 8.68
N ALA A 76 -12.92 0.15 8.50
CA ALA A 76 -13.89 -0.63 9.26
C ALA A 76 -13.77 -2.13 8.98
N SER A 77 -13.58 -2.53 7.73
CA SER A 77 -13.36 -3.95 7.39
C SER A 77 -12.02 -4.49 7.87
N ALA A 78 -11.01 -3.62 8.04
CA ALA A 78 -9.70 -3.96 8.60
C ALA A 78 -9.67 -3.97 10.14
N GLY A 79 -10.78 -3.63 10.82
CA GLY A 79 -10.89 -3.73 12.28
C GLY A 79 -10.04 -2.74 13.08
N SER A 80 -9.61 -1.62 12.49
CA SER A 80 -8.78 -0.64 13.20
C SER A 80 -9.62 0.14 14.23
N SER A 81 -9.34 -0.06 15.53
CA SER A 81 -10.12 0.53 16.64
C SER A 81 -9.98 2.06 16.75
N GLU A 82 -8.94 2.64 16.17
CA GLU A 82 -8.72 4.07 16.07
C GLU A 82 -8.84 4.51 14.60
N ASN A 83 -10.07 4.70 14.14
CA ASN A 83 -10.30 5.21 12.79
C ASN A 83 -10.33 6.75 12.81
N PRO A 84 -9.28 7.46 12.35
CA PRO A 84 -9.22 8.92 12.40
C PRO A 84 -10.32 9.58 11.55
N VAL A 85 -10.82 8.89 10.52
CA VAL A 85 -11.93 9.40 9.69
C VAL A 85 -13.24 9.36 10.47
N LEU A 86 -13.50 8.30 11.23
CA LEU A 86 -14.66 8.23 12.13
C LEU A 86 -14.62 9.33 13.18
N ASN A 87 -13.46 9.54 13.82
CA ASN A 87 -13.31 10.56 14.85
C ASN A 87 -13.48 11.97 14.27
N ALA A 88 -12.96 12.22 13.06
CA ALA A 88 -13.18 13.48 12.36
C ALA A 88 -14.68 13.73 12.06
N ILE A 89 -15.40 12.72 11.57
CA ILE A 89 -16.85 12.81 11.30
C ILE A 89 -17.64 13.09 12.58
N LYS A 90 -17.36 12.36 13.67
CA LYS A 90 -18.00 12.59 14.98
C LYS A 90 -17.77 14.02 15.48
N SER A 91 -16.53 14.51 15.38
CA SER A 91 -16.22 15.89 15.77
C SER A 91 -16.95 16.95 14.93
N PHE A 92 -17.22 16.65 13.65
CA PHE A 92 -17.90 17.56 12.74
C PHE A 92 -19.42 17.58 12.96
N LEU A 93 -20.00 16.45 13.36
CA LEU A 93 -21.43 16.31 13.63
C LEU A 93 -21.82 16.78 15.04
N GLY A 94 -20.84 17.00 15.92
CA GLY A 94 -21.06 17.21 17.36
C GLY A 94 -21.43 15.88 18.01
N ASP A 95 -20.82 15.57 19.16
CA ASP A 95 -21.13 14.35 19.92
C ASP A 95 -22.61 14.27 20.34
#